data_AF-A0A2H6HG64-F1
#
_entry.id   AF-A0A2H6HG64-F1
#
_cell.length_a   1.000
_cell.length_b   1.000
_cell.length_c   1.000
_cell.angle_alpha   90.00
_cell.angle_beta   90.00
_cell.angle_gamma   90.00
#
_symmetry.space_group_name_H-M   'P 1'
#
loop_
_entity.id
_entity.type
_entity.pdbx_description
1 polymer ?
#
loop_
_entity_poly.entity_id
_entity_poly.type
_entity_poly.pdbx_seq_one_letter_code
_entity_poly.pdbx_strand_id
1 'polypeptide(L)'
;MIHPAPFDVVDKNYLAVAHIDIEFSGKESHAALAPQLGINALDAAVQAYNNISMLRQSLYPTDKVHGVITYGGGVPNVIPAFTSMSWYVRAATKARLDELYAQAMACFEAAATATRCTLEVRPRGHAYTDLRADPTIVELYAHNSAALGRPMGRGADEDPGAAGSTDMGNVSYELPTIHPMLDIHPEGAVNHQKAFAAHTMTPAGQAAIRDGALAMAYTVIDLAEENRWDELGQQRSTQGVAGARKN
;
A
#
# COMPACT_ATOMS: atom_id res chain seq x y z
N MET A 1 13.42 10.91 0.82
CA MET A 1 12.17 11.60 1.22
C MET A 1 12.04 11.48 2.74
N ILE A 2 11.48 12.44 3.45
CA ILE A 2 11.21 12.32 4.90
C ILE A 2 9.70 12.44 5.13
N HIS A 3 9.18 11.77 6.15
CA HIS A 3 7.73 11.73 6.43
C HIS A 3 7.42 11.97 7.91
N PRO A 4 6.43 12.82 8.24
CA PRO A 4 6.03 13.01 9.62
C PRO A 4 5.24 11.78 10.13
N ALA A 5 5.50 11.39 11.37
CA ALA A 5 4.85 10.27 12.07
C ALA A 5 4.69 10.58 13.57
N PRO A 6 4.03 9.69 14.33
CA PRO A 6 4.07 9.67 15.79
C PRO A 6 5.27 8.87 16.36
N PHE A 7 6.31 8.64 15.56
CA PHE A 7 7.48 7.83 15.91
C PHE A 7 8.67 8.13 14.97
N ASP A 8 9.89 7.86 15.44
CA ASP A 8 11.12 7.95 14.68
C ASP A 8 11.59 6.55 14.22
N VAL A 9 11.61 6.31 12.90
CA VAL A 9 12.11 5.06 12.30
C VAL A 9 12.85 5.38 11.00
N VAL A 10 14.09 4.91 10.84
CA VAL A 10 14.93 5.29 9.69
C VAL A 10 14.58 4.53 8.40
N ASP A 11 14.21 3.26 8.53
CA ASP A 11 14.04 2.28 7.45
C ASP A 11 12.67 1.58 7.56
N LYS A 12 11.59 2.37 7.66
CA LYS A 12 10.23 1.83 7.82
C LYS A 12 9.87 0.93 6.64
N ASN A 13 9.28 -0.23 6.94
CA ASN A 13 8.69 -1.12 5.94
C ASN A 13 7.44 -0.48 5.31
N TYR A 14 7.34 -0.55 3.97
CA TYR A 14 6.18 -0.13 3.19
C TYR A 14 5.67 -1.28 2.32
N LEU A 15 4.35 -1.44 2.26
CA LEU A 15 3.70 -2.47 1.48
C LEU A 15 3.50 -2.04 0.04
N ALA A 16 3.66 -2.99 -0.88
CA ALA A 16 3.19 -2.84 -2.24
C ALA A 16 1.64 -2.79 -2.23
N VAL A 17 1.05 -1.95 -3.08
CA VAL A 17 -0.41 -1.80 -3.18
C VAL A 17 -0.89 -1.60 -4.61
N ALA A 18 -1.99 -2.28 -4.95
CA ALA A 18 -2.79 -2.01 -6.14
C ALA A 18 -4.16 -1.44 -5.72
N HIS A 19 -4.62 -0.44 -6.47
CA HIS A 19 -5.91 0.21 -6.31
C HIS A 19 -6.76 -0.11 -7.53
N ILE A 20 -7.91 -0.74 -7.35
CA ILE A 20 -8.77 -1.13 -8.47
C ILE A 20 -10.24 -0.84 -8.17
N ASP A 21 -10.95 -0.37 -9.17
CA ASP A 21 -12.40 -0.38 -9.19
C ASP A 21 -12.86 -1.58 -10.05
N ILE A 22 -13.91 -2.25 -9.56
CA ILE A 22 -14.50 -3.43 -10.18
C ILE A 22 -15.93 -3.07 -10.57
N GLU A 23 -16.26 -3.23 -11.83
CA GLU A 23 -17.59 -2.93 -12.37
C GLU A 23 -18.19 -4.21 -12.98
N PHE A 24 -19.40 -4.55 -12.54
CA PHE A 24 -20.17 -5.64 -13.15
C PHE A 24 -21.32 -5.05 -13.95
N SER A 25 -21.48 -5.53 -15.19
CA SER A 25 -22.63 -5.19 -16.03
C SER A 25 -23.46 -6.42 -16.37
N GLY A 26 -24.77 -6.26 -16.27
CA GLY A 26 -25.79 -7.28 -16.48
C GLY A 26 -26.94 -6.71 -17.31
N LYS A 27 -28.19 -6.95 -16.86
CA LYS A 27 -29.39 -6.54 -17.59
C LYS A 27 -30.57 -6.38 -16.64
N GLU A 28 -31.27 -5.25 -16.73
CA GLU A 28 -32.41 -4.96 -15.88
C GLU A 28 -33.60 -5.85 -16.24
N SER A 29 -34.38 -6.18 -15.22
CA SER A 29 -35.72 -6.73 -15.38
C SER A 29 -36.53 -6.45 -14.12
N HIS A 30 -37.85 -6.52 -14.24
CA HIS A 30 -38.73 -6.43 -13.07
C HIS A 30 -38.49 -7.64 -12.17
N ALA A 31 -38.09 -7.39 -10.92
CA ALA A 31 -37.61 -8.44 -10.00
C ALA A 31 -38.68 -9.51 -9.70
N ALA A 32 -39.96 -9.12 -9.59
CA ALA A 32 -41.06 -10.06 -9.39
C ALA A 32 -41.68 -10.64 -10.67
N LEU A 33 -41.89 -9.82 -11.72
CA LEU A 33 -42.68 -10.22 -12.88
C LEU A 33 -41.91 -11.04 -13.91
N ALA A 34 -40.63 -10.75 -14.11
CA ALA A 34 -39.83 -11.41 -15.14
C ALA A 34 -38.35 -11.56 -14.75
N PRO A 35 -38.02 -12.06 -13.54
CA PRO A 35 -36.63 -12.16 -13.08
C PRO A 35 -35.72 -12.93 -14.06
N GLN A 36 -36.24 -13.97 -14.70
CA GLN A 36 -35.54 -14.80 -15.68
C GLN A 36 -35.04 -14.04 -16.93
N LEU A 37 -35.56 -12.84 -17.21
CA LEU A 37 -35.11 -12.01 -18.34
C LEU A 37 -33.93 -11.09 -17.98
N GLY A 38 -33.58 -11.00 -16.69
CA GLY A 38 -32.49 -10.18 -16.18
C GLY A 38 -31.17 -10.92 -15.99
N ILE A 39 -30.12 -10.13 -15.75
CA ILE A 39 -28.78 -10.57 -15.34
C ILE A 39 -28.38 -9.66 -14.19
N ASN A 40 -28.26 -10.22 -12.99
CA ASN A 40 -28.17 -9.46 -11.75
C ASN A 40 -26.72 -9.10 -11.39
N ALA A 41 -26.33 -7.84 -11.63
CA ALA A 41 -25.02 -7.32 -11.29
C ALA A 41 -24.80 -7.18 -9.77
N LEU A 42 -25.85 -7.08 -8.96
CA LEU A 42 -25.72 -7.07 -7.50
C LEU A 42 -25.34 -8.45 -6.96
N ASP A 43 -25.89 -9.52 -7.52
CA ASP A 43 -25.47 -10.88 -7.17
C ASP A 43 -23.99 -11.10 -7.49
N ALA A 44 -23.49 -10.55 -8.61
CA ALA A 44 -22.08 -10.60 -8.97
C ALA A 44 -21.19 -9.89 -7.94
N ALA A 45 -21.57 -8.67 -7.53
CA ALA A 45 -20.83 -7.91 -6.52
C ALA A 45 -20.83 -8.61 -5.14
N VAL A 46 -21.96 -9.16 -4.72
CA VAL A 46 -22.07 -9.90 -3.45
C VAL A 46 -21.26 -11.20 -3.50
N GLN A 47 -21.35 -11.95 -4.60
CA GLN A 47 -20.56 -13.16 -4.78
C GLN A 47 -19.06 -12.87 -4.84
N ALA A 48 -18.63 -11.81 -5.53
CA ALA A 48 -17.25 -11.35 -5.51
C ALA A 48 -16.77 -11.03 -4.08
N TYR A 49 -17.57 -10.33 -3.30
CA TYR A 49 -17.26 -10.02 -1.90
C TYR A 49 -17.08 -11.29 -1.06
N ASN A 50 -17.97 -12.28 -1.26
CA ASN A 50 -17.89 -13.58 -0.60
C ASN A 50 -16.64 -14.38 -1.04
N ASN A 51 -16.33 -14.40 -2.33
CA ASN A 51 -15.14 -15.06 -2.87
C ASN A 51 -13.86 -14.50 -2.22
N ILE A 52 -13.73 -13.16 -2.15
CA ILE A 52 -12.60 -12.51 -1.47
C ILE A 52 -12.62 -12.83 0.04
N SER A 53 -13.79 -12.89 0.67
CA SER A 53 -13.90 -13.29 2.08
C SER A 53 -13.33 -14.69 2.32
N MET A 54 -13.59 -15.64 1.43
CA MET A 54 -13.06 -17.01 1.52
C MET A 54 -11.56 -17.07 1.20
N LEU A 55 -11.08 -16.27 0.24
CA LEU A 55 -9.65 -16.15 -0.08
C LEU A 55 -8.81 -15.80 1.17
N ARG A 56 -9.34 -14.94 2.05
CA ARG A 56 -8.64 -14.42 3.25
C ARG A 56 -8.12 -15.50 4.20
N GLN A 57 -8.73 -16.68 4.27
CA GLN A 57 -8.26 -17.75 5.14
C GLN A 57 -6.83 -18.22 4.78
N SER A 58 -6.44 -18.08 3.51
CA SER A 58 -5.15 -18.54 2.98
C SER A 58 -4.10 -17.44 2.82
N LEU A 59 -4.40 -16.21 3.26
CA LEU A 59 -3.52 -15.07 3.09
C LEU A 59 -2.42 -15.03 4.15
N TYR A 60 -1.24 -14.53 3.76
CA TYR A 60 -0.17 -14.26 4.71
C TYR A 60 -0.56 -13.13 5.67
N PRO A 61 0.03 -13.06 6.88
CA PRO A 61 -0.25 -11.98 7.83
C PRO A 61 -0.04 -10.57 7.27
N THR A 62 0.85 -10.39 6.29
CA THR A 62 1.12 -9.11 5.62
C THR A 62 0.15 -8.79 4.48
N ASP A 63 -0.52 -9.79 3.92
CA ASP A 63 -1.43 -9.63 2.79
C ASP A 63 -2.74 -8.99 3.25
N LYS A 64 -3.29 -8.09 2.44
CA LYS A 64 -4.61 -7.47 2.69
C LYS A 64 -5.38 -7.34 1.39
N VAL A 65 -6.66 -7.71 1.43
CA VAL A 65 -7.62 -7.42 0.35
C VAL A 65 -8.89 -6.87 0.98
N HIS A 66 -9.17 -5.59 0.75
CA HIS A 66 -10.30 -4.89 1.36
C HIS A 66 -10.93 -3.90 0.39
N GLY A 67 -12.25 -3.75 0.49
CA GLY A 67 -13.01 -2.94 -0.43
C GLY A 67 -14.45 -2.72 0.01
N VAL A 68 -15.14 -1.92 -0.79
CA VAL A 68 -16.52 -1.47 -0.56
C VAL A 68 -17.32 -1.57 -1.86
N ILE A 69 -18.63 -1.79 -1.75
CA ILE A 69 -19.56 -1.59 -2.87
C ILE A 69 -19.89 -0.09 -2.91
N THR A 70 -19.46 0.59 -3.96
CA THR A 70 -19.69 2.04 -4.14
C THR A 70 -21.07 2.30 -4.76
N TYR A 71 -21.58 1.35 -5.54
CA TYR A 71 -22.93 1.37 -6.09
C TYR A 71 -23.49 -0.05 -6.22
N GLY A 72 -24.61 -0.32 -5.55
CA GLY A 72 -25.26 -1.65 -5.48
C GLY A 72 -26.61 -1.75 -6.21
N GLY A 73 -26.93 -0.78 -7.07
CA GLY A 73 -28.25 -0.63 -7.68
C GLY A 73 -29.09 0.49 -7.05
N GLY A 74 -30.21 0.83 -7.69
CA GLY A 74 -31.01 2.01 -7.34
C GLY A 74 -32.38 1.73 -6.70
N VAL A 75 -33.03 0.61 -7.03
CA VAL A 75 -34.41 0.34 -6.60
C VAL A 75 -34.64 -1.15 -6.36
N PRO A 76 -35.26 -1.58 -5.23
CA PRO A 76 -35.37 -3.00 -4.88
C PRO A 76 -36.21 -3.86 -5.81
N ASN A 77 -37.15 -3.27 -6.56
CA ASN A 77 -38.05 -3.99 -7.46
C ASN A 77 -37.50 -4.14 -8.89
N VAL A 78 -36.28 -3.69 -9.15
CA VAL A 78 -35.57 -3.82 -10.43
C VAL A 78 -34.29 -4.61 -10.21
N ILE A 79 -34.06 -5.65 -11.02
CA ILE A 79 -32.77 -6.35 -11.04
C ILE A 79 -31.68 -5.34 -11.48
N PRO A 80 -30.63 -5.10 -10.66
CA PRO A 80 -29.57 -4.18 -11.03
C PRO A 80 -28.79 -4.69 -12.25
N ALA A 81 -28.69 -3.87 -13.31
CA ALA A 81 -27.82 -4.17 -14.45
C ALA A 81 -26.40 -3.63 -14.28
N PHE A 82 -26.11 -2.87 -13.23
CA PHE A 82 -24.80 -2.33 -12.99
C PHE A 82 -24.49 -2.25 -11.50
N THR A 83 -23.26 -2.62 -11.13
CA THR A 83 -22.68 -2.38 -9.82
C THR A 83 -21.23 -1.95 -9.94
N SER A 84 -20.75 -1.21 -8.95
CA SER A 84 -19.35 -0.77 -8.84
C SER A 84 -18.83 -1.01 -7.43
N MET A 85 -17.55 -1.38 -7.34
CA MET A 85 -16.83 -1.63 -6.10
C MET A 85 -15.44 -0.98 -6.17
N SER A 86 -14.89 -0.58 -5.02
CA SER A 86 -13.52 -0.07 -4.92
C SER A 86 -12.70 -0.92 -3.96
N TRP A 87 -11.54 -1.39 -4.41
CA TRP A 87 -10.70 -2.37 -3.72
C TRP A 87 -9.24 -1.94 -3.66
N TYR A 88 -8.59 -2.36 -2.58
CA TYR A 88 -7.14 -2.30 -2.41
C TYR A 88 -6.62 -3.72 -2.20
N VAL A 89 -5.53 -4.05 -2.88
CA VAL A 89 -4.76 -5.28 -2.70
C VAL A 89 -3.37 -4.88 -2.20
N ARG A 90 -2.94 -5.41 -1.05
CA ARG A 90 -1.63 -5.09 -0.45
C ARG A 90 -0.86 -6.34 -0.11
N ALA A 91 0.46 -6.28 -0.29
CA ALA A 91 1.38 -7.34 0.08
C ALA A 91 2.74 -6.77 0.52
N ALA A 92 3.54 -7.60 1.21
CA ALA A 92 4.86 -7.21 1.70
C ALA A 92 5.85 -6.86 0.57
N THR A 93 5.71 -7.46 -0.61
CA THR A 93 6.60 -7.24 -1.75
C THR A 93 5.81 -7.08 -3.04
N LYS A 94 6.40 -6.46 -4.06
CA LYS A 94 5.81 -6.34 -5.39
C LYS A 94 5.51 -7.72 -5.99
N ALA A 95 6.43 -8.67 -5.87
CA ALA A 95 6.23 -10.02 -6.40
C ALA A 95 5.02 -10.71 -5.74
N ARG A 96 4.91 -10.60 -4.40
CA ARG A 96 3.75 -11.14 -3.70
C ARG A 96 2.45 -10.40 -4.03
N LEU A 97 2.51 -9.09 -4.26
CA LEU A 97 1.37 -8.31 -4.73
C LEU A 97 0.88 -8.83 -6.08
N ASP A 98 1.78 -9.10 -7.03
CA ASP A 98 1.42 -9.61 -8.36
C ASP A 98 0.68 -10.96 -8.24
N GLU A 99 1.13 -11.86 -7.35
CA GLU A 99 0.44 -13.14 -7.06
C GLU A 99 -0.94 -12.93 -6.41
N LEU A 100 -1.02 -12.12 -5.35
CA LEU A 100 -2.25 -11.86 -4.63
C LEU A 100 -3.28 -11.13 -5.50
N TYR A 101 -2.82 -10.23 -6.37
CA TYR A 101 -3.63 -9.55 -7.34
C TYR A 101 -4.29 -10.55 -8.30
N ALA A 102 -3.53 -11.49 -8.85
CA ALA A 102 -4.09 -12.54 -9.71
C ALA A 102 -5.14 -13.39 -8.98
N GLN A 103 -4.92 -13.72 -7.70
CA GLN A 103 -5.91 -14.43 -6.87
C GLN A 103 -7.19 -13.61 -6.66
N ALA A 104 -7.06 -12.31 -6.38
CA ALA A 104 -8.21 -11.42 -6.24
C ALA A 104 -8.97 -11.28 -7.57
N MET A 105 -8.27 -11.18 -8.70
CA MET A 105 -8.88 -11.13 -10.03
C MET A 105 -9.70 -12.39 -10.34
N ALA A 106 -9.16 -13.56 -10.03
CA ALA A 106 -9.90 -14.82 -10.19
C ALA A 106 -11.21 -14.84 -9.37
N CYS A 107 -11.24 -14.23 -8.18
CA CYS A 107 -12.47 -14.09 -7.40
C CYS A 107 -13.52 -13.21 -8.10
N PHE A 108 -13.11 -12.11 -8.72
CA PHE A 108 -14.02 -11.22 -9.47
C PHE A 108 -14.52 -11.88 -10.76
N GLU A 109 -13.63 -12.53 -11.50
CA GLU A 109 -13.96 -13.27 -12.74
C GLU A 109 -14.91 -14.43 -12.48
N ALA A 110 -14.72 -15.18 -11.39
CA ALA A 110 -15.62 -16.26 -10.99
C ALA A 110 -17.05 -15.74 -10.71
N ALA A 111 -17.18 -14.58 -10.06
CA ALA A 111 -18.48 -13.97 -9.77
C ALA A 111 -19.18 -13.47 -11.05
N ALA A 112 -18.45 -12.83 -11.96
CA ALA A 112 -18.98 -12.46 -13.27
C ALA A 112 -19.48 -13.69 -14.04
N THR A 113 -18.65 -14.74 -14.10
CA THR A 113 -18.97 -15.98 -14.82
C THR A 113 -20.22 -16.66 -14.24
N ALA A 114 -20.27 -16.85 -12.92
CA ALA A 114 -21.39 -17.53 -12.25
C ALA A 114 -22.72 -16.79 -12.42
N THR A 115 -22.69 -15.47 -12.55
CA THR A 115 -23.89 -14.62 -12.69
C THR A 115 -24.22 -14.25 -14.13
N ARG A 116 -23.36 -14.60 -15.09
CA ARG A 116 -23.42 -14.19 -16.51
C ARG A 116 -23.27 -12.68 -16.71
N CYS A 117 -22.65 -11.99 -15.77
CA CYS A 117 -22.28 -10.58 -15.92
C CYS A 117 -20.98 -10.45 -16.71
N THR A 118 -20.76 -9.27 -17.29
CA THR A 118 -19.43 -8.86 -17.75
C THR A 118 -18.69 -8.15 -16.62
N LEU A 119 -17.37 -8.28 -16.60
CA LEU A 119 -16.48 -7.65 -15.64
C LEU A 119 -15.62 -6.60 -16.35
N GLU A 120 -15.58 -5.39 -15.81
CA GLU A 120 -14.58 -4.37 -16.15
C GLU A 120 -13.75 -4.04 -14.92
N VAL A 121 -12.44 -3.89 -15.14
CA VAL A 121 -11.44 -3.67 -14.08
C VAL A 121 -10.73 -2.36 -14.39
N ARG A 122 -10.85 -1.39 -13.48
CA ARG A 122 -10.30 -0.04 -13.67
C ARG A 122 -9.21 0.23 -12.65
N PRO A 123 -7.94 0.32 -13.07
CA PRO A 123 -6.87 0.77 -12.19
C PRO A 123 -7.14 2.19 -11.67
N ARG A 124 -7.00 2.39 -10.36
CA ARG A 124 -7.12 3.69 -9.70
C ARG A 124 -5.74 4.25 -9.42
N GLY A 125 -5.18 4.91 -10.43
CA GLY A 125 -3.81 5.41 -10.39
C GLY A 125 -2.78 4.29 -10.52
N HIS A 126 -1.53 4.60 -10.17
CA HIS A 126 -0.43 3.65 -10.27
C HIS A 126 -0.39 2.71 -9.07
N ALA A 127 0.05 1.47 -9.30
CA ALA A 127 0.42 0.56 -8.23
C ALA A 127 1.73 1.04 -7.58
N TYR A 128 1.80 0.95 -6.26
CA TYR A 128 3.03 1.21 -5.52
C TYR A 128 3.73 -0.10 -5.23
N THR A 129 5.05 -0.11 -5.36
CA THR A 129 5.86 -1.25 -4.92
C THR A 129 6.15 -1.16 -3.42
N ASP A 130 6.69 -2.22 -2.86
CA ASP A 130 7.39 -2.15 -1.58
C ASP A 130 8.57 -1.18 -1.67
N LEU A 131 9.03 -0.70 -0.51
CA LEU A 131 10.20 0.17 -0.43
C LEU A 131 11.45 -0.64 -0.10
N ARG A 132 12.50 -0.45 -0.90
CA ARG A 132 13.82 -1.04 -0.73
C ARG A 132 14.78 0.03 -0.22
N ALA A 133 14.90 0.14 1.11
CA ALA A 133 15.80 1.11 1.72
C ALA A 133 17.26 0.76 1.41
N ASP A 134 18.05 1.75 1.00
CA ASP A 134 19.48 1.55 0.75
C ASP A 134 20.25 1.51 2.08
N PRO A 135 20.93 0.40 2.44
CA PRO A 135 21.57 0.26 3.74
C PRO A 135 22.64 1.30 4.02
N THR A 136 23.41 1.72 3.01
CA THR A 136 24.46 2.71 3.18
C THR A 136 23.86 4.08 3.53
N ILE A 137 22.80 4.48 2.81
CA ILE A 137 22.08 5.73 3.11
C ILE A 137 21.38 5.64 4.48
N VAL A 138 20.81 4.48 4.82
CA VAL A 138 20.15 4.23 6.13
C VAL A 138 21.14 4.45 7.29
N GLU A 139 22.33 3.86 7.23
CA GLU A 139 23.31 3.98 8.32
C GLU A 139 23.83 5.41 8.47
N LEU A 140 24.13 6.09 7.36
CA LEU A 140 24.57 7.48 7.39
C LEU A 140 23.47 8.41 7.91
N TYR A 141 22.22 8.21 7.49
CA TYR A 141 21.10 9.01 7.98
C TYR A 141 20.85 8.78 9.47
N ALA A 142 20.86 7.51 9.91
CA ALA A 142 20.69 7.17 11.33
C ALA A 142 21.78 7.79 12.21
N HIS A 143 23.04 7.74 11.75
CA HIS A 143 24.17 8.38 12.44
C HIS A 143 23.97 9.90 12.56
N ASN A 144 23.68 10.57 11.45
CA ASN A 144 23.49 12.01 11.41
C ASN A 144 22.27 12.48 12.20
N SER A 145 21.18 11.71 12.17
CA SER A 145 20.00 12.00 12.99
C SER A 145 20.32 11.88 14.49
N ALA A 146 21.07 10.84 14.88
CA ALA A 146 21.52 10.67 16.27
C ALA A 146 22.44 11.82 16.72
N ALA A 147 23.35 12.29 15.86
CA ALA A 147 24.22 13.44 16.14
C ALA A 147 23.44 14.76 16.34
N LEU A 148 22.26 14.89 15.74
CA LEU A 148 21.32 15.99 15.96
C LEU A 148 20.49 15.83 17.25
N GLY A 149 20.72 14.77 18.03
CA GLY A 149 19.96 14.45 19.24
C GLY A 149 18.68 13.64 18.99
N ARG A 150 18.53 13.05 17.79
CA ARG A 150 17.35 12.32 17.35
C ARG A 150 17.69 10.87 16.97
N PRO A 151 17.93 9.98 17.94
CA PRO A 151 18.15 8.58 17.64
C PRO A 151 16.87 7.96 17.04
N MET A 152 17.02 7.16 15.98
CA MET A 152 15.90 6.56 15.28
C MET A 152 15.80 5.05 15.52
N GLY A 153 14.58 4.54 15.61
CA GLY A 153 14.32 3.10 15.63
C GLY A 153 14.58 2.44 14.27
N ARG A 154 14.58 1.10 14.25
CA ARG A 154 14.76 0.29 13.05
C ARG A 154 13.47 -0.39 12.64
N GLY A 155 13.21 -0.45 11.33
CA GLY A 155 12.02 -1.09 10.77
C GLY A 155 11.95 -2.59 11.02
N ALA A 156 13.08 -3.23 11.32
CA ALA A 156 13.14 -4.65 11.71
C ALA A 156 12.51 -4.93 13.09
N ASP A 157 12.41 -3.91 13.95
CA ASP A 157 11.79 -4.01 15.28
C ASP A 157 10.28 -3.73 15.26
N GLU A 158 9.74 -3.33 14.10
CA GLU A 158 8.33 -2.99 13.89
C GLU A 158 7.52 -4.19 13.40
N ASP A 159 6.20 -4.16 13.63
CA ASP A 159 5.29 -5.13 13.00
C ASP A 159 5.28 -4.92 11.48
N PRO A 160 5.72 -5.92 10.67
CA PRO A 160 5.74 -5.81 9.21
C PRO A 160 4.34 -5.68 8.59
N GLY A 161 3.28 -6.10 9.31
CA GLY A 161 1.89 -5.92 8.90
C GLY A 161 1.33 -4.52 9.16
N ALA A 162 1.92 -3.78 10.11
CA ALA A 162 1.53 -2.41 10.48
C ALA A 162 2.31 -1.38 9.64
N ALA A 163 2.11 -1.44 8.32
CA ALA A 163 2.85 -0.64 7.36
C ALA A 163 1.95 0.16 6.42
N GLY A 164 2.43 1.35 6.03
CA GLY A 164 1.82 2.19 5.01
C GLY A 164 2.24 1.77 3.60
N SER A 165 1.85 2.57 2.61
CA SER A 165 2.30 2.44 1.22
C SER A 165 2.66 3.82 0.67
N THR A 166 3.69 3.89 -0.16
CA THR A 166 4.20 5.14 -0.75
C THR A 166 4.74 4.86 -2.15
N ASP A 167 4.54 5.81 -3.05
CA ASP A 167 5.15 5.85 -4.38
C ASP A 167 6.69 5.96 -4.35
N MET A 168 7.28 6.38 -3.22
CA MET A 168 8.73 6.29 -3.00
C MET A 168 9.23 4.84 -3.08
N GLY A 169 8.35 3.85 -2.88
CA GLY A 169 8.64 2.46 -3.18
C GLY A 169 9.07 2.28 -4.64
N ASN A 170 8.33 2.87 -5.59
CA ASN A 170 8.66 2.79 -7.02
C ASN A 170 10.03 3.42 -7.32
N VAL A 171 10.34 4.56 -6.69
CA VAL A 171 11.66 5.20 -6.84
C VAL A 171 12.77 4.30 -6.31
N SER A 172 12.54 3.58 -5.20
CA SER A 172 13.55 2.71 -4.58
C SER A 172 13.99 1.54 -5.47
N TYR A 173 13.13 1.12 -6.41
CA TYR A 173 13.47 0.12 -7.42
C TYR A 173 14.45 0.66 -8.47
N GLU A 174 14.41 1.96 -8.75
CA GLU A 174 15.22 2.61 -9.79
C GLU A 174 16.47 3.29 -9.21
N LEU A 175 16.36 3.94 -8.05
CA LEU A 175 17.43 4.75 -7.43
C LEU A 175 17.61 4.47 -5.91
N PRO A 176 18.85 4.43 -5.40
CA PRO A 176 19.14 4.28 -3.96
C PRO A 176 18.31 5.29 -3.16
N THR A 177 17.58 4.81 -2.15
CA THR A 177 16.46 5.55 -1.57
C THR A 177 16.31 5.23 -0.09
N ILE A 178 15.89 6.22 0.70
CA ILE A 178 15.33 6.04 2.04
C ILE A 178 14.03 6.84 2.19
N HIS A 179 13.18 6.41 3.12
CA HIS A 179 11.95 7.10 3.52
C HIS A 179 11.79 7.05 5.05
N PRO A 180 12.66 7.74 5.81
CA PRO A 180 12.56 7.83 7.25
C PRO A 180 11.28 8.52 7.72
N MET A 181 10.80 8.06 8.87
CA MET A 181 9.66 8.58 9.62
C MET A 181 10.18 9.43 10.79
N LEU A 182 9.66 10.64 10.96
CA LEU A 182 10.07 11.57 12.00
C LEU A 182 8.93 11.86 12.97
N ASP A 183 9.16 11.67 14.27
CA ASP A 183 8.18 11.97 15.30
C ASP A 183 7.91 13.49 15.40
N ILE A 184 6.66 13.89 15.26
CA ILE A 184 6.24 15.29 15.47
C ILE A 184 5.58 15.52 16.84
N HIS A 185 5.64 14.51 17.72
CA HIS A 185 4.99 14.46 19.03
C HIS A 185 3.50 14.85 18.98
N PRO A 186 2.67 14.12 18.21
CA PRO A 186 1.31 14.54 17.90
C PRO A 186 0.28 14.29 19.03
N GLU A 187 0.75 14.14 20.28
CA GLU A 187 -0.10 13.93 21.47
C GLU A 187 -1.16 12.81 21.31
N GLY A 188 -0.77 11.69 20.68
CA GLY A 188 -1.63 10.54 20.44
C GLY A 188 -2.48 10.61 19.16
N ALA A 189 -2.43 11.71 18.40
CA ALA A 189 -2.97 11.75 17.05
C ALA A 189 -2.10 10.96 16.06
N VAL A 190 -2.70 10.44 14.99
CA VAL A 190 -2.01 9.66 13.96
C VAL A 190 -2.26 10.23 12.56
N ASN A 191 -1.44 9.83 11.58
CA ASN A 191 -1.58 10.21 10.18
C ASN A 191 -3.04 10.07 9.70
N HIS A 192 -3.46 10.99 8.84
CA HIS A 192 -4.83 11.13 8.31
C HIS A 192 -5.89 11.66 9.29
N GLN A 193 -5.48 12.21 10.44
CA GLN A 193 -6.36 12.95 11.35
C GLN A 193 -6.13 14.46 11.25
N LYS A 194 -7.20 15.25 11.41
CA LYS A 194 -7.11 16.73 11.47
C LYS A 194 -6.19 17.19 12.61
N ALA A 195 -6.22 16.49 13.74
CA ALA A 195 -5.36 16.77 14.89
C ALA A 195 -3.87 16.58 14.54
N PHE A 196 -3.52 15.50 13.84
CA PHE A 196 -2.13 15.28 13.39
C PHE A 196 -1.68 16.36 12.40
N ALA A 197 -2.55 16.76 11.46
CA ALA A 197 -2.24 17.85 10.54
C ALA A 197 -1.93 19.16 11.29
N ALA A 198 -2.67 19.49 12.35
CA ALA A 198 -2.39 20.67 13.17
C ALA A 198 -1.01 20.61 13.84
N HIS A 199 -0.56 19.42 14.26
CA HIS A 199 0.74 19.25 14.91
C HIS A 199 1.93 19.51 13.97
N THR A 200 1.75 19.36 12.65
CA THR A 200 2.83 19.67 11.67
C THR A 200 3.27 21.13 11.70
N MET A 201 2.43 22.03 12.21
CA MET A 201 2.70 23.48 12.28
C MET A 201 3.18 23.95 13.66
N THR A 202 3.30 23.03 14.63
CA THR A 202 3.77 23.33 15.99
C THR A 202 5.30 23.47 16.04
N PRO A 203 5.88 23.99 17.14
CA PRO A 203 7.33 23.99 17.32
C PRO A 203 7.97 22.60 17.19
N ALA A 204 7.30 21.53 17.65
CA ALA A 204 7.80 20.16 17.49
C ALA A 204 7.80 19.72 16.01
N GLY A 205 6.72 20.01 15.28
CA GLY A 205 6.65 19.75 13.83
C GLY A 205 7.72 20.54 13.05
N GLN A 206 7.94 21.81 13.39
CA GLN A 206 8.99 22.65 12.80
C GLN A 206 10.40 22.12 13.12
N ALA A 207 10.61 21.64 14.35
CA ALA A 207 11.87 21.01 14.75
C ALA A 207 12.12 19.73 13.93
N ALA A 208 11.11 18.87 13.73
CA ALA A 208 11.23 17.68 12.89
C ALA A 208 11.57 18.02 11.43
N ILE A 209 10.98 19.08 10.86
CA ILE A 209 11.33 19.56 9.51
C ILE A 209 12.81 19.98 9.47
N ARG A 210 13.26 20.78 10.45
CA ARG A 210 14.66 21.22 10.54
C ARG A 210 15.60 20.03 10.67
N ASP A 211 15.34 19.13 11.60
CA ASP A 211 16.20 17.98 11.90
C ASP A 211 16.27 17.03 10.71
N GLY A 212 15.14 16.73 10.06
CA GLY A 212 15.11 15.91 8.86
C GLY A 212 15.86 16.53 7.68
N ALA A 213 15.74 17.84 7.49
CA ALA A 213 16.48 18.56 6.46
C ALA A 213 18.00 18.53 6.71
N LEU A 214 18.43 18.75 7.96
CA LEU A 214 19.85 18.68 8.33
C LEU A 214 20.41 17.26 8.21
N ALA A 215 19.67 16.25 8.68
CA ALA A 215 20.09 14.85 8.57
C ALA A 215 20.24 14.43 7.10
N MET A 216 19.33 14.83 6.21
CA MET A 216 19.47 14.61 4.77
C MET A 216 20.72 15.30 4.21
N ALA A 217 20.97 16.56 4.58
CA ALA A 217 22.12 17.31 4.09
C ALA A 217 23.45 16.68 4.52
N TYR A 218 23.58 16.34 5.81
CA TYR A 218 24.79 15.67 6.32
C TYR A 218 24.99 14.29 5.70
N THR A 219 23.92 13.52 5.48
CA THR A 219 24.02 12.23 4.78
C THR A 219 24.61 12.37 3.38
N VAL A 220 24.21 13.41 2.63
CA VAL A 220 24.77 13.69 1.29
C VAL A 220 26.22 14.15 1.36
N ILE A 221 26.57 14.95 2.38
CA ILE A 221 27.95 15.39 2.63
C ILE A 221 28.84 14.18 2.93
N ASP A 222 28.44 13.31 3.86
CA ASP A 222 29.22 12.12 4.23
C ASP A 222 29.40 11.17 3.04
N LEU A 223 28.35 10.93 2.25
CA LEU A 223 28.46 10.15 1.01
C LEU A 223 29.53 10.71 0.06
N ALA A 224 29.63 12.03 -0.04
CA ALA A 224 30.57 12.72 -0.91
C ALA A 224 32.00 12.73 -0.34
N GLU A 225 32.17 13.05 0.94
CA GLU A 225 33.47 13.12 1.61
C GLU A 225 34.11 11.74 1.76
N GLU A 226 33.31 10.71 2.05
CA GLU A 226 33.77 9.33 2.17
C GLU A 226 33.86 8.60 0.80
N ASN A 227 33.41 9.25 -0.29
CA ASN A 227 33.37 8.70 -1.65
C ASN A 227 32.67 7.31 -1.74
N ARG A 228 31.49 7.18 -1.13
CA ARG A 228 30.77 5.90 -0.98
C ARG A 228 29.76 5.60 -2.08
N TRP A 229 29.90 6.27 -3.23
CA TRP A 229 28.99 6.12 -4.37
C TRP A 229 28.89 4.69 -4.89
N ASP A 230 30.01 3.95 -4.85
CA ASP A 230 30.09 2.56 -5.33
C ASP A 230 29.32 1.57 -4.43
N GLU A 231 28.99 1.96 -3.19
CA GLU A 231 28.22 1.13 -2.25
C GLU A 231 26.71 1.18 -2.51
N LEU A 232 26.25 2.25 -3.16
CA LEU A 232 24.83 2.49 -3.36
C LEU A 232 24.22 1.45 -4.29
N GLY A 233 23.09 0.89 -3.90
CA GLY A 233 22.34 -0.06 -4.71
C GLY A 233 22.97 -1.46 -4.81
N GLN A 234 24.04 -1.78 -4.08
CA GLN A 234 24.68 -3.10 -4.15
C GLN A 234 23.73 -4.27 -3.81
N GLN A 235 22.75 -4.06 -2.91
CA GLN A 235 21.73 -5.07 -2.56
C GLN A 235 20.67 -5.29 -3.65
N ARG A 236 20.64 -4.48 -4.72
CA ARG A 236 19.69 -4.65 -5.84
C ARG A 236 19.95 -5.92 -6.64
N SER A 237 21.19 -6.41 -6.62
CA SER A 237 21.63 -7.57 -7.39
C SER A 237 21.27 -8.93 -6.77
N THR A 238 21.03 -8.98 -5.45
CA THR A 238 20.92 -10.25 -4.71
C THR A 238 19.49 -10.69 -4.40
N GLN A 239 18.49 -9.80 -4.44
CA GLN A 239 17.09 -10.16 -4.16
C GLN A 239 16.33 -10.75 -5.37
N GLY A 240 16.95 -10.85 -6.55
CA GLY A 240 16.35 -11.50 -7.73
C GLY A 240 16.37 -13.03 -7.73
N VAL A 241 17.03 -13.69 -6.76
CA VAL A 241 17.30 -15.15 -6.83
C VAL A 241 16.84 -15.93 -5.59
N ALA A 242 16.44 -15.27 -4.49
CA ALA A 242 16.22 -15.95 -3.20
C ALA A 242 14.74 -16.28 -2.85
N GLY A 243 13.84 -16.35 -3.83
CA GLY A 243 12.43 -16.74 -3.60
C GLY A 243 12.06 -18.18 -3.97
N ALA A 244 12.93 -18.89 -4.70
CA ALA A 244 12.67 -20.25 -5.14
C ALA A 244 13.61 -21.24 -4.43
N ARG A 245 13.26 -21.67 -3.21
CA ARG A 245 13.46 -23.04 -2.67
C ARG A 245 13.26 -23.12 -1.14
N LYS A 246 12.61 -24.23 -0.75
CA LYS A 246 12.40 -24.84 0.59
C LYS A 246 11.16 -24.32 1.33
N ASN A 247 10.10 -25.09 1.57
CA ASN A 247 9.80 -26.52 1.45
C ASN A 247 8.37 -26.72 0.94
#